data_AF-A0A7S1JP34-F1
#
_entry.id   AF-A0A7S1JP34-F1
#
_cell.length_a   1.000
_cell.length_b   1.000
_cell.length_c   1.000
_cell.angle_alpha   90.00
_cell.angle_beta   90.00
_cell.angle_gamma   90.00
#
_symmetry.space_group_name_H-M   'P 1'
#
loop_
_entity.id
_entity.type
_entity.pdbx_description
1 polymer ?
#
loop_
_entity_poly.entity_id
_entity_poly.type
_entity_poly.pdbx_seq_one_letter_code
_entity_poly.pdbx_strand_id
1 'polypeptide(L)'
;LQELRMTGDRPELTFQRILKNELAKINQFSMVNEEEIFRNLQYITRYTLRDQQHLKDQQAVLAMVEADIDEQADAIAQLDTYVRVNYKAIMQLCTIFDRAFRTTGFQWYMASIKSESFCSTNIDRLVLALSITWNKFRTVAKDLDESEAWKPPDTFERKTTKYWLRYDKLIAAKTLIVKHLPYLVFGASPKEQEEKVFQDPLGVLSGGTGVGSDRDSSRMESLDKPLELQDKQLVSSVYFDNTSATCYTNRIMRLEGAELIRFRWYGFNDAQPDKEIFVERKTHHEGWTGESSTKERFAVPQQRVLAFMRGEVTIDDLVQEKAKEDGVPMSSGKYNRMLQLGREVQTSITQLQLQPVLRTSYYRSAYQLSASNEVRISLDENLCMVNELLPEGQTRDGWCRLRTDVLCKEEVVKFPYAVLEVKLQASEPEWVKHLLTASAAIDVYKFSKYQHGIAFLHRNLVPELPHWFEDFESKGYVAGFGITLGPRDASSPSPVSRTGRINRILRTD
;
A
#
# COMPACT_ATOMS: atom_id res chain seq x y z
N LEU A 1 -33.18 -21.66 11.51
CA LEU A 1 -33.03 -22.73 12.53
C LEU A 1 -34.32 -23.47 12.79
N GLN A 2 -35.45 -22.80 13.10
CA GLN A 2 -36.75 -23.47 13.25
C GLN A 2 -37.17 -24.20 11.97
N GLU A 3 -37.09 -23.52 10.81
CA GLU A 3 -37.36 -24.12 9.51
C GLU A 3 -36.49 -25.36 9.24
N LEU A 4 -35.19 -25.28 9.53
CA LEU A 4 -34.21 -26.38 9.38
C LEU A 4 -34.49 -27.60 10.29
N ARG A 5 -35.29 -27.45 11.35
CA ARG A 5 -35.67 -28.55 12.26
C ARG A 5 -37.01 -29.20 11.89
N MET A 6 -37.81 -28.52 11.05
CA MET A 6 -39.19 -28.91 10.75
C MET A 6 -39.34 -29.61 9.40
N THR A 7 -38.35 -29.51 8.50
CA THR A 7 -38.48 -29.92 7.09
C THR A 7 -38.32 -31.42 6.82
N GLY A 8 -37.96 -32.26 7.79
CA GLY A 8 -37.73 -33.71 7.59
C GLY A 8 -36.50 -34.07 6.72
N ASP A 9 -36.03 -33.12 5.91
CA ASP A 9 -34.77 -33.15 5.16
C ASP A 9 -33.53 -33.01 6.07
N ARG A 10 -32.38 -33.42 5.53
CA ARG A 10 -31.07 -33.12 6.15
C ARG A 10 -30.89 -31.60 6.28
N PRO A 11 -30.72 -31.05 7.49
CA PRO A 11 -30.60 -29.61 7.74
C PRO A 11 -29.54 -28.90 6.88
N GLU A 12 -28.50 -29.62 6.49
CA GLU A 12 -27.40 -29.15 5.62
C GLU A 12 -27.89 -28.78 4.21
N LEU A 13 -28.77 -29.59 3.62
CA LEU A 13 -29.30 -29.36 2.28
C LEU A 13 -30.22 -28.14 2.26
N THR A 14 -31.10 -28.05 3.26
CA THR A 14 -32.01 -26.91 3.40
C THR A 14 -31.21 -25.62 3.65
N PHE A 15 -30.18 -25.66 4.51
CA PHE A 15 -29.31 -24.51 4.76
C PHE A 15 -28.55 -24.09 3.50
N GLN A 16 -27.96 -25.03 2.76
CA GLN A 16 -27.25 -24.75 1.52
C GLN A 16 -28.16 -24.11 0.47
N ARG A 17 -29.41 -24.57 0.34
CA ARG A 17 -30.40 -23.99 -0.58
C ARG A 17 -30.75 -22.55 -0.21
N ILE A 18 -31.00 -22.28 1.08
CA ILE A 18 -31.28 -20.92 1.56
C ILE A 18 -30.08 -20.02 1.33
N LEU A 19 -28.88 -20.48 1.71
CA LEU A 19 -27.64 -19.74 1.53
C LEU A 19 -27.40 -19.40 0.06
N LYS A 20 -27.58 -20.35 -0.87
CA LYS A 20 -27.44 -20.12 -2.31
C LYS A 20 -28.41 -19.06 -2.83
N ASN A 21 -29.66 -19.06 -2.36
CA ASN A 21 -30.65 -18.06 -2.76
C ASN A 21 -30.28 -16.66 -2.26
N GLU A 22 -29.79 -16.54 -1.02
CA GLU A 22 -29.34 -15.26 -0.48
C GLU A 22 -28.06 -14.78 -1.16
N LEU A 23 -27.10 -15.67 -1.46
CA LEU A 23 -25.90 -15.35 -2.22
C LEU A 23 -26.24 -14.83 -3.62
N ALA A 24 -27.23 -15.42 -4.31
CA ALA A 24 -27.68 -14.95 -5.62
C ALA A 24 -28.19 -13.51 -5.58
N LYS A 25 -28.97 -13.13 -4.55
CA LYS A 25 -29.44 -11.75 -4.36
C LYS A 25 -28.29 -10.80 -4.10
N ILE A 26 -27.34 -11.20 -3.24
CA ILE A 26 -26.18 -10.38 -2.88
C ILE A 26 -25.28 -10.14 -4.11
N ASN A 27 -25.02 -11.19 -4.89
CA ASN A 27 -24.27 -11.13 -6.14
C ASN A 27 -24.94 -10.18 -7.14
N GLN A 28 -26.25 -10.33 -7.37
CA GLN A 28 -26.99 -9.49 -8.29
C GLN A 28 -26.92 -8.02 -7.88
N PHE A 29 -27.17 -7.71 -6.61
CA PHE A 29 -27.08 -6.34 -6.12
C PHE A 29 -25.67 -5.75 -6.30
N SER A 30 -24.63 -6.49 -5.93
CA SER A 30 -23.24 -6.02 -6.04
C SER A 30 -22.85 -5.74 -7.49
N MET A 31 -23.20 -6.65 -8.41
CA MET A 31 -22.91 -6.51 -9.84
C MET A 31 -23.62 -5.33 -10.48
N VAL A 32 -24.93 -5.16 -10.19
CA VAL A 32 -25.71 -4.04 -10.76
C VAL A 32 -25.15 -2.70 -10.30
N ASN A 33 -24.88 -2.54 -9.00
CA ASN A 33 -24.35 -1.30 -8.47
C ASN A 33 -22.93 -1.01 -8.98
N GLU A 34 -22.06 -2.02 -9.07
CA GLU A 34 -20.71 -1.86 -9.64
C GLU A 34 -20.77 -1.34 -11.07
N GLU A 35 -21.65 -1.92 -11.90
CA GLU A 35 -21.78 -1.54 -13.31
C GLU A 35 -22.46 -0.17 -13.49
N GLU A 36 -23.48 0.15 -12.68
CA GLU A 36 -24.15 1.44 -12.68
C GLU A 36 -23.20 2.58 -12.32
N ILE A 37 -22.48 2.46 -11.20
CA ILE A 37 -21.48 3.46 -10.78
C ILE A 37 -20.43 3.65 -11.87
N PHE A 38 -19.92 2.55 -12.44
CA PHE A 38 -18.91 2.62 -13.48
C PHE A 38 -19.41 3.34 -14.74
N ARG A 39 -20.64 3.03 -15.20
CA ARG A 39 -21.27 3.70 -16.35
C ARG A 39 -21.50 5.18 -16.09
N ASN A 40 -21.95 5.56 -14.90
CA ASN A 40 -22.18 6.95 -14.54
C ASN A 40 -20.85 7.74 -14.57
N LEU A 41 -19.78 7.22 -13.96
CA LEU A 41 -18.46 7.84 -13.99
C LEU A 41 -17.90 7.95 -15.42
N GLN A 42 -18.09 6.90 -16.24
CA GLN A 42 -17.71 6.92 -17.65
C GLN A 42 -18.50 8.00 -18.41
N TYR A 43 -19.79 8.11 -18.16
CA TYR A 43 -20.66 9.07 -18.82
C TYR A 43 -20.26 10.51 -18.47
N ILE A 44 -20.05 10.80 -17.19
CA ILE A 44 -19.59 12.10 -16.70
C ILE A 44 -18.24 12.45 -17.34
N THR A 45 -17.28 11.52 -17.30
CA THR A 45 -15.93 11.76 -17.83
C THR A 45 -15.91 12.01 -19.34
N ARG A 46 -16.58 11.16 -20.13
CA ARG A 46 -16.45 11.16 -21.59
C ARG A 46 -17.45 12.04 -22.33
N TYR A 47 -18.60 12.32 -21.75
CA TYR A 47 -19.65 13.10 -22.41
C TYR A 47 -19.84 14.43 -21.71
N THR A 48 -20.09 14.42 -20.41
CA THR A 48 -20.38 15.66 -19.66
C THR A 48 -19.17 16.58 -19.60
N LEU A 49 -17.99 16.06 -19.28
CA LEU A 49 -16.75 16.85 -19.15
C LEU A 49 -15.96 17.02 -20.47
N ARG A 50 -16.53 16.60 -21.62
CA ARG A 50 -15.86 16.67 -22.92
C ARG A 50 -15.81 18.09 -23.48
N ASP A 51 -16.85 18.88 -23.24
CA ASP A 51 -16.97 20.24 -23.78
C ASP A 51 -16.30 21.28 -22.87
N GLN A 52 -14.97 21.25 -22.85
CA GLN A 52 -14.14 22.04 -21.94
C GLN A 52 -14.34 23.56 -22.06
N GLN A 53 -14.78 24.04 -23.24
CA GLN A 53 -14.83 25.47 -23.54
C GLN A 53 -16.12 26.15 -23.05
N HIS A 54 -17.26 25.45 -23.03
CA HIS A 54 -18.54 26.04 -22.62
C HIS A 54 -18.87 25.85 -21.14
N LEU A 55 -18.33 24.82 -20.49
CA LEU A 55 -18.66 24.47 -19.10
C LEU A 55 -18.01 25.38 -18.06
N LYS A 56 -16.83 25.94 -18.35
CA LYS A 56 -16.10 26.77 -17.38
C LYS A 56 -16.84 28.05 -16.98
N ASP A 57 -17.62 28.61 -17.91
CA ASP A 57 -18.39 29.83 -17.68
C ASP A 57 -19.75 29.54 -17.01
N GLN A 58 -20.11 28.27 -16.84
CA GLN A 58 -21.38 27.82 -16.28
C GLN A 58 -21.21 27.22 -14.87
N GLN A 59 -20.92 28.09 -13.89
CA GLN A 59 -20.68 27.67 -12.51
C GLN A 59 -21.80 26.79 -11.92
N ALA A 60 -23.05 27.05 -12.29
CA ALA A 60 -24.19 26.24 -11.85
C ALA A 60 -24.13 24.80 -12.36
N VAL A 61 -23.71 24.60 -13.62
CA VAL A 61 -23.55 23.27 -14.22
C VAL A 61 -22.36 22.55 -13.59
N LEU A 62 -21.24 23.23 -13.36
CA LEU A 62 -20.10 22.66 -12.65
C LEU A 62 -20.46 22.20 -11.24
N ALA A 63 -21.30 22.96 -10.52
CA ALA A 63 -21.77 22.56 -9.19
C ALA A 63 -22.68 21.32 -9.23
N MET A 64 -23.51 21.18 -10.26
CA MET A 64 -24.31 19.96 -10.47
C MET A 64 -23.42 18.76 -10.77
N VAL A 65 -22.44 18.91 -11.67
CA VAL A 65 -21.49 17.83 -12.00
C VAL A 65 -20.64 17.44 -10.78
N GLU A 66 -20.22 18.42 -9.96
CA GLU A 66 -19.53 18.14 -8.71
C GLU A 66 -20.38 17.28 -7.77
N ALA A 67 -21.66 17.61 -7.60
CA ALA A 67 -22.60 16.86 -6.79
C ALA A 67 -22.83 15.44 -7.33
N ASP A 68 -22.94 15.28 -8.65
CA ASP A 68 -23.10 13.97 -9.28
C ASP A 68 -21.88 13.07 -9.03
N ILE A 69 -20.66 13.62 -9.09
CA ILE A 69 -19.43 12.87 -8.80
C ILE A 69 -19.35 12.52 -7.30
N ASP A 70 -19.74 13.44 -6.40
CA ASP A 70 -19.84 13.17 -4.97
C ASP A 70 -20.85 12.04 -4.66
N GLU A 71 -21.99 12.00 -5.34
CA GLU A 71 -22.97 10.91 -5.21
C GLU A 71 -22.34 9.56 -5.61
N GLN A 72 -21.57 9.51 -6.70
CA GLN A 72 -20.84 8.29 -7.07
C GLN A 72 -19.77 7.91 -6.03
N ALA A 73 -19.12 8.88 -5.41
CA ALA A 73 -18.15 8.65 -4.34
C ALA A 73 -18.81 8.00 -3.10
N ASP A 74 -20.00 8.47 -2.72
CA ASP A 74 -20.78 7.89 -1.64
C ASP A 74 -21.30 6.50 -1.98
N ALA A 75 -21.78 6.29 -3.21
CA ALA A 75 -22.22 4.99 -3.70
C ALA A 75 -21.10 3.93 -3.63
N ILE A 76 -19.86 4.30 -3.99
CA ILE A 76 -18.67 3.42 -3.88
C ILE A 76 -18.42 3.01 -2.42
N ALA A 77 -18.47 3.97 -1.49
CA ALA A 77 -18.25 3.70 -0.06
C ALA A 77 -19.37 2.82 0.54
N GLN A 78 -20.61 3.02 0.09
CA GLN A 78 -21.76 2.19 0.48
C GLN A 78 -21.63 0.77 -0.08
N LEU A 79 -21.20 0.60 -1.33
CA LEU A 79 -20.98 -0.70 -1.96
C LEU A 79 -19.88 -1.51 -1.24
N ASP A 80 -18.76 -0.88 -0.88
CA ASP A 80 -17.73 -1.53 -0.03
C ASP A 80 -18.32 -1.99 1.32
N THR A 81 -19.10 -1.12 1.95
CA THR A 81 -19.75 -1.44 3.24
C THR A 81 -20.70 -2.62 3.08
N TYR A 82 -21.52 -2.62 2.02
CA TYR A 82 -22.44 -3.69 1.69
C TYR A 82 -21.71 -5.04 1.52
N VAL A 83 -20.67 -5.09 0.68
CA VAL A 83 -19.87 -6.31 0.44
C VAL A 83 -19.27 -6.83 1.74
N ARG A 84 -18.62 -5.96 2.53
CA ARG A 84 -17.96 -6.37 3.78
C ARG A 84 -18.93 -6.84 4.86
N VAL A 85 -20.05 -6.14 5.03
CA VAL A 85 -21.05 -6.49 6.05
C VAL A 85 -21.70 -7.82 5.69
N ASN A 86 -22.10 -8.02 4.44
CA ASN A 86 -22.67 -9.29 3.98
C ASN A 86 -21.68 -10.45 4.09
N TYR A 87 -20.41 -10.26 3.69
CA TYR A 87 -19.38 -11.28 3.86
C TYR A 87 -19.26 -11.72 5.33
N LYS A 88 -19.17 -10.75 6.26
CA LYS A 88 -19.09 -11.05 7.71
C LYS A 88 -20.35 -11.74 8.22
N ALA A 89 -21.54 -11.30 7.79
CA ALA A 89 -22.81 -11.89 8.20
C ALA A 89 -22.90 -13.36 7.76
N ILE A 90 -22.55 -13.66 6.50
CA ILE A 90 -22.54 -15.03 5.98
C ILE A 90 -21.55 -15.90 6.77
N MET A 91 -20.34 -15.40 7.03
CA MET A 91 -19.35 -16.12 7.83
C MET A 91 -19.86 -16.44 9.24
N GLN A 92 -20.54 -15.49 9.89
CA GLN A 92 -21.19 -15.71 11.18
C GLN A 92 -22.33 -16.72 11.07
N LEU A 93 -23.16 -16.66 10.03
CA LEU A 93 -24.23 -17.62 9.79
C LEU A 93 -23.72 -19.05 9.63
N CYS A 94 -22.66 -19.26 8.84
CA CYS A 94 -22.01 -20.57 8.70
C CYS A 94 -21.45 -21.08 10.05
N THR A 95 -20.88 -20.19 10.86
CA THR A 95 -20.38 -20.54 12.20
C THR A 95 -21.53 -20.92 13.16
N ILE A 96 -22.64 -20.17 13.12
CA ILE A 96 -23.83 -20.45 13.93
C ILE A 96 -24.46 -21.77 13.51
N PHE A 97 -24.54 -22.04 12.21
CA PHE A 97 -25.02 -23.30 11.67
C PHE A 97 -24.20 -24.49 12.18
N ASP A 98 -22.87 -24.41 12.03
CA ASP A 98 -21.97 -25.48 12.50
C ASP A 98 -22.10 -25.74 14.00
N ARG A 99 -22.23 -24.68 14.81
CA ARG A 99 -22.47 -24.83 16.26
C ARG A 99 -23.84 -25.44 16.57
N ALA A 100 -24.88 -25.05 15.86
CA ALA A 100 -26.26 -25.49 16.12
C ALA A 100 -26.49 -26.96 15.75
N PHE A 101 -25.84 -27.44 14.68
CA PHE A 101 -26.00 -28.80 14.17
C PHE A 101 -24.79 -29.71 14.42
N ARG A 102 -23.75 -29.19 15.10
CA ARG A 102 -22.48 -29.89 15.38
C ARG A 102 -21.78 -30.39 14.12
N THR A 103 -21.84 -29.60 13.04
CA THR A 103 -21.17 -29.87 11.77
C THR A 103 -19.83 -29.13 11.68
N THR A 104 -19.02 -29.50 10.68
CA THR A 104 -17.74 -28.85 10.35
C THR A 104 -17.75 -28.29 8.92
N GLY A 105 -18.95 -27.98 8.40
CA GLY A 105 -19.17 -27.56 7.01
C GLY A 105 -18.64 -26.16 6.71
N PHE A 106 -18.37 -25.35 7.73
CA PHE A 106 -17.86 -23.97 7.59
C PHE A 106 -16.65 -23.86 6.66
N GLN A 107 -15.70 -24.80 6.72
CA GLN A 107 -14.51 -24.76 5.85
C GLN A 107 -14.88 -24.91 4.36
N TRP A 108 -15.83 -25.81 4.06
CA TRP A 108 -16.34 -26.02 2.70
C TRP A 108 -17.17 -24.82 2.22
N TYR A 109 -18.05 -24.30 3.07
CA TYR A 109 -18.82 -23.09 2.75
C TYR A 109 -17.90 -21.89 2.50
N MET A 110 -16.85 -21.71 3.31
CA MET A 110 -15.91 -20.60 3.15
C MET A 110 -15.17 -20.65 1.80
N ALA A 111 -14.81 -21.84 1.31
CA ALA A 111 -14.21 -21.98 -0.01
C ALA A 111 -15.20 -21.55 -1.11
N SER A 112 -16.47 -21.97 -1.01
CA SER A 112 -17.54 -21.58 -1.95
C SER A 112 -17.82 -20.08 -1.92
N ILE A 113 -17.91 -19.47 -0.73
CA ILE A 113 -18.22 -18.03 -0.58
C ILE A 113 -17.13 -17.17 -1.22
N LYS A 114 -15.87 -17.56 -1.09
CA LYS A 114 -14.74 -16.82 -1.71
C LYS A 114 -14.77 -16.83 -3.23
N SER A 115 -15.46 -17.79 -3.85
CA SER A 115 -15.67 -17.83 -5.30
C SER A 115 -16.90 -17.07 -5.78
N GLU A 116 -17.72 -16.54 -4.88
CA GLU A 116 -18.91 -15.75 -5.24
C GLU A 116 -18.52 -14.38 -5.82
N SER A 117 -19.31 -13.88 -6.77
CA SER A 117 -18.95 -12.68 -7.53
C SER A 117 -18.89 -11.42 -6.67
N PHE A 118 -19.73 -11.30 -5.63
CA PHE A 118 -19.69 -10.16 -4.70
C PHE A 118 -18.37 -10.05 -3.92
N CYS A 119 -17.65 -11.17 -3.72
CA CYS A 119 -16.32 -11.16 -3.09
C CYS A 119 -15.23 -10.62 -4.02
N SER A 120 -15.47 -10.68 -5.32
CA SER A 120 -14.56 -10.19 -6.38
C SER A 120 -14.97 -8.83 -6.97
N THR A 121 -15.96 -8.15 -6.38
CA THR A 121 -16.38 -6.80 -6.81
C THR A 121 -15.19 -5.85 -6.80
N ASN A 122 -14.92 -5.21 -7.94
CA ASN A 122 -13.69 -4.47 -8.15
C ASN A 122 -13.83 -3.01 -7.68
N ILE A 123 -13.91 -2.82 -6.37
CA ILE A 123 -14.01 -1.49 -5.75
C ILE A 123 -12.82 -0.61 -6.13
N ASP A 124 -11.61 -1.17 -6.19
CA ASP A 124 -10.40 -0.41 -6.54
C ASP A 124 -10.49 0.17 -7.96
N ARG A 125 -11.09 -0.54 -8.94
CA ARG A 125 -11.40 -0.01 -10.28
C ARG A 125 -12.36 1.17 -10.22
N LEU A 126 -13.39 1.11 -9.39
CA LEU A 126 -14.34 2.23 -9.22
C LEU A 126 -13.66 3.45 -8.62
N VAL A 127 -12.80 3.28 -7.61
CA VAL A 127 -12.03 4.40 -7.02
C VAL A 127 -11.05 4.99 -8.04
N LEU A 128 -10.43 4.16 -8.89
CA LEU A 128 -9.57 4.64 -9.97
C LEU A 128 -10.37 5.44 -11.01
N ALA A 129 -11.54 4.95 -11.44
CA ALA A 129 -12.44 5.67 -12.34
C ALA A 129 -12.91 7.00 -11.72
N LEU A 130 -13.26 7.00 -10.42
CA LEU A 130 -13.62 8.19 -9.67
C LEU A 130 -12.47 9.20 -9.64
N SER A 131 -11.23 8.75 -9.42
CA SER A 131 -10.04 9.61 -9.45
C SER A 131 -9.80 10.24 -10.82
N ILE A 132 -10.00 9.50 -11.90
CA ILE A 132 -9.87 10.02 -13.27
C ILE A 132 -10.96 11.07 -13.53
N THR A 133 -12.20 10.77 -13.14
CA THR A 133 -13.35 11.69 -13.26
C THR A 133 -13.08 13.00 -12.52
N TRP A 134 -12.66 12.92 -11.25
CA TRP A 134 -12.28 14.10 -10.47
C TRP A 134 -11.09 14.85 -11.07
N ASN A 135 -10.12 14.15 -11.64
CA ASN A 135 -8.99 14.80 -12.29
C ASN A 135 -9.44 15.62 -13.50
N LYS A 136 -10.28 15.04 -14.35
CA LYS A 136 -10.88 15.72 -15.50
C LYS A 136 -11.72 16.92 -15.06
N PHE A 137 -12.56 16.75 -14.04
CA PHE A 137 -13.36 17.83 -13.47
C PHE A 137 -12.47 19.00 -13.01
N ARG A 138 -11.40 18.73 -12.28
CA ARG A 138 -10.45 19.76 -11.82
C ARG A 138 -9.77 20.48 -12.99
N THR A 139 -9.37 19.75 -14.02
CA THR A 139 -8.79 20.32 -15.24
C THR A 139 -9.75 21.31 -15.91
N VAL A 140 -11.03 20.92 -16.06
CA VAL A 140 -12.06 21.78 -16.66
C VAL A 140 -12.40 22.98 -15.76
N ALA A 141 -12.60 22.75 -14.47
CA ALA A 141 -13.03 23.79 -13.53
C ALA A 141 -11.94 24.85 -13.25
N LYS A 142 -10.66 24.50 -13.39
CA LYS A 142 -9.52 25.40 -13.12
C LYS A 142 -8.73 25.80 -14.37
N ASP A 143 -9.17 25.39 -15.56
CA ASP A 143 -8.48 25.63 -16.85
C ASP A 143 -6.99 25.23 -16.80
N LEU A 144 -6.72 24.03 -16.27
CA LEU A 144 -5.34 23.52 -16.09
C LEU A 144 -4.89 22.75 -17.33
N ASP A 145 -3.61 22.88 -17.71
CA ASP A 145 -3.03 22.11 -18.80
C ASP A 145 -2.83 20.63 -18.41
N GLU A 146 -3.28 19.70 -19.26
CA GLU A 146 -3.21 18.24 -19.03
C GLU A 146 -1.80 17.65 -19.20
N SER A 147 -0.84 18.44 -19.69
CA SER A 147 0.43 17.97 -20.26
C SER A 147 1.64 18.05 -19.33
N GLU A 148 1.52 18.66 -18.15
CA GLU A 148 2.65 18.75 -17.23
C GLU A 148 2.85 17.44 -16.45
N ALA A 149 3.83 16.65 -16.92
CA ALA A 149 4.33 15.50 -16.18
C ALA A 149 4.95 15.95 -14.85
N TRP A 150 4.54 15.31 -13.75
CA TRP A 150 5.06 15.60 -12.41
C TRP A 150 6.59 15.47 -12.39
N LYS A 151 7.29 16.52 -11.96
CA LYS A 151 8.74 16.49 -11.71
C LYS A 151 9.01 16.50 -10.21
N PRO A 152 9.85 15.59 -9.68
CA PRO A 152 10.26 15.62 -8.28
C PRO A 152 11.06 16.91 -8.02
N PRO A 153 10.70 17.72 -7.02
CA PRO A 153 11.52 18.87 -6.65
C PRO A 153 12.82 18.43 -5.95
N ASP A 154 13.90 19.19 -6.17
CA ASP A 154 15.26 18.85 -5.75
C ASP A 154 15.50 19.01 -4.23
N THR A 155 14.78 19.89 -3.53
CA THR A 155 14.91 20.07 -2.08
C THR A 155 13.73 20.86 -1.51
N PHE A 156 13.17 20.40 -0.39
CA PHE A 156 12.16 21.14 0.38
C PHE A 156 11.99 20.49 1.76
N GLU A 157 11.50 21.25 2.74
CA GLU A 157 11.09 20.73 4.04
C GLU A 157 9.64 20.23 3.98
N ARG A 158 9.39 19.01 4.49
CA ARG A 158 8.03 18.43 4.58
C ARG A 158 7.76 17.98 6.01
N LYS A 159 6.67 18.44 6.59
CA LYS A 159 6.10 17.81 7.80
C LYS A 159 5.39 16.53 7.37
N THR A 160 5.85 15.39 7.89
CA THR A 160 5.26 14.08 7.61
C THR A 160 4.60 13.54 8.87
N THR A 161 3.30 13.31 8.80
CA THR A 161 2.51 12.67 9.87
C THR A 161 1.98 11.33 9.39
N LYS A 162 1.87 10.36 10.30
CA LYS A 162 1.37 9.01 10.01
C LYS A 162 0.17 8.70 10.88
N TYR A 163 -0.83 8.12 10.25
CA TYR A 163 -2.07 7.73 10.89
C TYR A 163 -2.36 6.26 10.62
N TRP A 164 -3.07 5.60 11.52
CA TRP A 164 -3.65 4.28 11.28
C TRP A 164 -5.12 4.43 10.90
N LEU A 165 -5.49 3.76 9.81
CA LEU A 165 -6.87 3.66 9.34
C LEU A 165 -7.37 2.24 9.53
N ARG A 166 -8.58 2.10 10.05
CA ARG A 166 -9.25 0.80 10.08
C ARG A 166 -9.70 0.44 8.66
N TYR A 167 -9.64 -0.85 8.32
CA TYR A 167 -10.04 -1.33 7.00
C TYR A 167 -11.51 -1.04 6.64
N ASP A 168 -12.40 -0.89 7.64
CA ASP A 168 -13.81 -0.53 7.40
C ASP A 168 -14.04 0.94 7.03
N LYS A 169 -13.00 1.79 7.13
CA LYS A 169 -13.02 3.19 6.72
C LYS A 169 -12.11 3.47 5.52
N LEU A 170 -11.47 2.42 4.99
CA LEU A 170 -10.43 2.56 3.98
C LEU A 170 -10.95 3.13 2.66
N ILE A 171 -12.04 2.55 2.12
CA ILE A 171 -12.62 2.99 0.85
C ILE A 171 -13.21 4.40 0.98
N ALA A 172 -13.93 4.69 2.06
CA ALA A 172 -14.41 6.04 2.34
C ALA A 172 -13.28 7.08 2.44
N ALA A 173 -12.13 6.71 3.03
CA ALA A 173 -10.97 7.60 3.05
C ALA A 173 -10.41 7.81 1.63
N LYS A 174 -10.35 6.76 0.80
CA LYS A 174 -9.90 6.88 -0.60
C LYS A 174 -10.79 7.79 -1.42
N THR A 175 -12.12 7.66 -1.31
CA THR A 175 -13.08 8.49 -2.05
C THR A 175 -12.92 9.97 -1.70
N LEU A 176 -12.71 10.29 -0.41
CA LEU A 176 -12.39 11.64 0.06
C LEU A 176 -11.02 12.15 -0.44
N ILE A 177 -10.00 11.29 -0.50
CA ILE A 177 -8.67 11.69 -1.01
C ILE A 177 -8.75 12.03 -2.50
N VAL A 178 -9.41 11.20 -3.32
CA VAL A 178 -9.42 11.37 -4.79
C VAL A 178 -10.17 12.60 -5.27
N LYS A 179 -11.09 13.14 -4.44
CA LYS A 179 -11.72 14.45 -4.64
C LYS A 179 -10.69 15.58 -4.74
N HIS A 180 -9.58 15.48 -3.99
CA HIS A 180 -8.55 16.52 -3.93
C HIS A 180 -7.26 16.15 -4.66
N LEU A 181 -6.86 14.87 -4.66
CA LEU A 181 -5.57 14.41 -5.18
C LEU A 181 -5.76 13.19 -6.09
N PRO A 182 -5.30 13.22 -7.36
CA PRO A 182 -5.41 12.07 -8.25
C PRO A 182 -4.45 10.95 -7.82
N TYR A 183 -4.81 9.71 -8.18
CA TYR A 183 -3.88 8.58 -8.12
C TYR A 183 -2.62 8.84 -8.96
N LEU A 184 -1.47 8.53 -8.37
CA LEU A 184 -0.20 8.49 -9.08
C LEU A 184 0.06 7.05 -9.53
N VAL A 185 -0.34 6.71 -10.76
CA VAL A 185 0.03 5.43 -11.38
C VAL A 185 1.41 5.59 -12.01
N PHE A 186 2.38 4.81 -11.54
CA PHE A 186 3.74 4.86 -12.07
C PHE A 186 3.75 4.40 -13.53
N GLY A 187 4.33 5.22 -14.41
CA GLY A 187 4.53 4.88 -15.82
C GLY A 187 3.28 4.98 -16.69
N ALA A 188 2.20 5.62 -16.22
CA ALA A 188 1.01 5.90 -17.03
C ALA A 188 0.58 7.36 -16.91
N SER A 189 0.43 8.04 -18.05
CA SER A 189 -0.10 9.42 -18.08
C SER A 189 -1.60 9.44 -17.72
N PRO A 190 -2.16 10.56 -17.24
CA PRO A 190 -3.60 10.65 -16.95
C PRO A 190 -4.50 10.26 -18.14
N LYS A 191 -4.07 10.57 -19.37
CA LYS A 191 -4.77 10.19 -20.61
C LYS A 191 -4.73 8.68 -20.85
N GLU A 192 -3.56 8.06 -20.71
CA GLU A 192 -3.44 6.60 -20.83
C GLU A 192 -4.25 5.86 -19.77
N GLN A 193 -4.34 6.41 -18.56
CA GLN A 193 -5.19 5.88 -17.50
C GLN A 193 -6.68 5.97 -17.89
N GLU A 194 -7.14 7.13 -18.39
CA GLU A 194 -8.52 7.33 -18.85
C GLU A 194 -8.89 6.35 -19.97
N GLU A 195 -8.03 6.23 -21.00
CA GLU A 195 -8.25 5.34 -22.13
C GLU A 195 -8.34 3.89 -21.68
N LYS A 196 -7.39 3.42 -20.87
CA LYS A 196 -7.34 2.02 -20.42
C LYS A 196 -8.45 1.66 -19.43
N VAL A 197 -8.84 2.57 -18.53
CA VAL A 197 -9.89 2.29 -17.53
C VAL A 197 -11.27 2.26 -18.16
N PHE A 198 -11.55 3.21 -19.04
CA PHE A 198 -12.84 3.32 -19.74
C PHE A 198 -12.84 2.67 -21.12
N GLN A 199 -11.84 1.83 -21.45
CA GLN A 199 -11.76 1.11 -22.72
C GLN A 199 -13.11 0.42 -23.01
N ASP A 200 -13.67 0.69 -24.19
CA ASP A 200 -14.88 0.04 -24.67
C ASP A 200 -14.49 -1.41 -25.05
N PRO A 201 -14.99 -2.44 -24.35
CA PRO A 201 -14.62 -3.82 -24.66
C PRO A 201 -15.01 -4.25 -26.08
N LEU A 202 -15.90 -3.51 -26.75
CA LEU A 202 -16.44 -3.86 -28.07
C LEU A 202 -16.23 -2.76 -29.13
N GLY A 203 -15.69 -1.58 -28.77
CA GLY A 203 -15.47 -0.46 -29.69
C GLY A 203 -16.73 0.12 -30.35
N VAL A 204 -17.92 -0.28 -29.92
CA VAL A 204 -19.22 0.02 -30.54
C VAL A 204 -19.61 1.50 -30.37
N LEU A 205 -19.08 2.18 -29.35
CA LEU A 205 -19.42 3.58 -29.07
C LEU A 205 -18.46 4.59 -29.73
N SER A 206 -17.41 4.14 -30.42
CA SER A 206 -16.56 5.01 -31.25
C SER A 206 -17.21 5.26 -32.61
N GLY A 207 -18.31 6.03 -32.61
CA GLY A 207 -18.86 6.64 -33.82
C GLY A 207 -17.89 7.70 -34.36
N GLY A 208 -16.91 7.26 -35.14
CA GLY A 208 -15.93 8.13 -35.80
C GLY A 208 -15.64 7.60 -37.20
N THR A 209 -16.39 8.10 -38.18
CA THR A 209 -16.11 7.98 -39.61
C THR A 209 -14.72 8.53 -39.92
N GLY A 210 -13.74 7.65 -40.13
CA GLY A 210 -12.38 7.98 -40.52
C GLY A 210 -11.82 6.92 -41.45
N VAL A 211 -12.11 7.06 -42.74
CA VAL A 211 -11.44 6.34 -43.82
C VAL A 211 -10.03 6.92 -43.97
N GLY A 212 -9.00 6.08 -43.85
CA GLY A 212 -7.59 6.44 -44.10
C GLY A 212 -6.66 5.29 -43.69
N SER A 213 -6.50 4.28 -44.54
CA SER A 213 -5.30 4.05 -45.39
C SER A 213 -4.03 3.61 -44.63
N ASP A 214 -3.70 2.33 -44.82
CA ASP A 214 -2.37 1.71 -44.85
C ASP A 214 -1.23 2.34 -44.05
N ARG A 215 -0.77 1.63 -43.01
CA ARG A 215 0.64 1.59 -42.60
C ARG A 215 0.97 0.37 -41.72
N ASP A 216 1.84 -0.45 -42.30
CA ASP A 216 2.84 -1.34 -41.69
C ASP A 216 2.41 -2.59 -40.89
N SER A 217 2.27 -3.69 -41.63
CA SER A 217 2.28 -5.06 -41.14
C SER A 217 3.71 -5.55 -40.86
N SER A 218 4.34 -5.10 -39.78
CA SER A 218 5.68 -5.59 -39.40
C SER A 218 6.03 -5.45 -37.91
N ARG A 219 5.04 -5.56 -37.01
CA ARG A 219 5.28 -5.48 -35.55
C ARG A 219 4.50 -6.49 -34.71
N MET A 220 4.31 -7.69 -35.25
CA MET A 220 3.60 -8.78 -34.59
C MET A 220 4.59 -9.75 -33.94
N GLU A 221 5.35 -9.29 -32.95
CA GLU A 221 6.14 -10.15 -32.05
C GLU A 221 6.50 -9.40 -30.75
N SER A 222 5.50 -9.26 -29.89
CA SER A 222 5.61 -9.21 -28.43
C SER A 222 4.19 -9.22 -27.88
N LEU A 223 3.70 -10.41 -27.55
CA LEU A 223 2.53 -10.54 -26.69
C LEU A 223 2.96 -10.14 -25.27
N ASP A 224 3.20 -8.84 -25.07
CA ASP A 224 3.32 -8.25 -23.76
C ASP A 224 1.97 -8.43 -23.07
N LYS A 225 2.00 -9.08 -21.91
CA LYS A 225 0.84 -9.20 -21.02
C LYS A 225 0.14 -7.84 -20.93
N PRO A 226 -1.20 -7.76 -21.05
CA PRO A 226 -1.90 -6.51 -20.85
C PRO A 226 -1.46 -5.94 -19.50
N LEU A 227 -0.87 -4.75 -19.52
CA LEU A 227 -0.54 -3.99 -18.32
C LEU A 227 -1.85 -3.74 -17.57
N GLU A 228 -2.20 -4.65 -16.66
CA GLU A 228 -3.27 -4.43 -15.69
C GLU A 228 -2.93 -3.13 -14.96
N LEU A 229 -3.77 -2.11 -15.12
CA LEU A 229 -3.67 -0.88 -14.35
C LEU A 229 -3.94 -1.22 -12.88
N GLN A 230 -2.87 -1.48 -12.15
CA GLN A 230 -2.93 -1.67 -10.71
C GLN A 230 -2.86 -0.29 -10.04
N ASP A 231 -3.90 0.05 -9.29
CA ASP A 231 -4.01 1.27 -8.47
C ASP A 231 -3.06 1.25 -7.25
N LYS A 232 -2.52 0.06 -6.93
CA LYS A 232 -1.58 -0.16 -5.84
C LYS A 232 -0.33 -0.85 -6.32
N GLN A 233 0.81 -0.36 -5.89
CA GLN A 233 2.10 -0.97 -6.15
C GLN A 233 2.51 -1.84 -4.96
N LEU A 234 2.85 -3.12 -5.19
CA LEU A 234 3.48 -3.94 -4.16
C LEU A 234 4.87 -3.38 -3.83
N VAL A 235 5.11 -3.07 -2.57
CA VAL A 235 6.40 -2.58 -2.07
C VAL A 235 6.90 -3.52 -1.00
N SER A 236 8.14 -3.98 -1.15
CA SER A 236 8.81 -4.79 -0.14
C SER A 236 10.13 -4.13 0.26
N SER A 237 10.50 -4.27 1.53
CA SER A 237 11.76 -3.74 2.05
C SER A 237 12.30 -4.66 3.12
N VAL A 238 13.54 -5.10 2.96
CA VAL A 238 14.29 -5.92 3.92
C VAL A 238 15.22 -4.99 4.69
N TYR A 239 15.05 -4.92 6.00
CA TYR A 239 15.84 -4.11 6.92
C TYR A 239 16.99 -4.92 7.49
N PHE A 240 18.08 -4.21 7.71
CA PHE A 240 19.33 -4.74 8.19
C PHE A 240 19.55 -4.31 9.64
N ASP A 241 19.99 -5.26 10.47
CA ASP A 241 20.41 -5.04 11.85
C ASP A 241 21.36 -6.18 12.25
N ASN A 242 21.93 -6.12 13.45
CA ASN A 242 22.75 -7.19 14.00
C ASN A 242 22.03 -7.93 15.14
N THR A 243 22.65 -8.98 15.67
CA THR A 243 22.11 -9.80 16.77
C THR A 243 21.94 -9.03 18.07
N SER A 244 22.59 -7.88 18.22
CA SER A 244 22.47 -6.96 19.36
C SER A 244 21.43 -5.85 19.15
N ALA A 245 20.69 -5.87 18.04
CA ALA A 245 19.69 -4.88 17.68
C ALA A 245 20.22 -3.42 17.77
N THR A 246 21.47 -3.19 17.32
CA THR A 246 22.13 -1.88 17.41
C THR A 246 21.38 -0.82 16.61
N CYS A 247 20.98 -1.12 15.37
CA CYS A 247 20.23 -0.15 14.55
C CYS A 247 18.87 0.14 15.20
N TYR A 248 18.19 -0.87 15.73
CA TYR A 248 16.92 -0.68 16.43
C TYR A 248 17.06 0.26 17.62
N THR A 249 18.05 -0.01 18.48
CA THR A 249 18.30 0.74 19.71
C THR A 249 18.61 2.20 19.40
N ASN A 250 19.51 2.45 18.46
CA ASN A 250 19.86 3.82 18.06
C ASN A 250 18.66 4.57 17.49
N ARG A 251 17.79 3.88 16.72
CA ARG A 251 16.60 4.48 16.09
C ARG A 251 15.45 4.72 17.06
N ILE A 252 15.24 3.88 18.08
CA ILE A 252 14.19 4.10 19.08
C ILE A 252 14.59 5.18 20.09
N MET A 253 15.87 5.22 20.46
CA MET A 253 16.47 6.25 21.32
C MET A 253 16.65 7.60 20.62
N ARG A 254 16.58 7.61 19.28
CA ARG A 254 16.80 8.79 18.42
C ARG A 254 18.20 9.38 18.58
N LEU A 255 19.20 8.51 18.61
CA LEU A 255 20.58 9.00 18.64
C LEU A 255 20.92 9.77 17.35
N GLU A 256 21.70 10.82 17.50
CA GLU A 256 22.25 11.57 16.36
C GLU A 256 23.06 10.64 15.46
N GLY A 257 22.89 10.77 14.14
CA GLY A 257 23.52 9.90 13.16
C GLY A 257 22.93 8.48 13.08
N ALA A 258 21.82 8.18 13.76
CA ALA A 258 21.26 6.82 13.76
C ALA A 258 20.81 6.37 12.36
N GLU A 259 21.60 5.46 11.78
CA GLU A 259 21.37 4.89 10.46
C GLU A 259 20.30 3.77 10.47
N LEU A 260 19.58 3.64 9.36
CA LEU A 260 18.71 2.51 9.07
C LEU A 260 18.84 2.13 7.60
N ILE A 261 19.45 0.97 7.37
CA ILE A 261 19.69 0.43 6.03
C ILE A 261 18.58 -0.56 5.68
N ARG A 262 18.08 -0.46 4.44
CA ARG A 262 17.10 -1.40 3.90
C ARG A 262 17.22 -1.55 2.41
N PHE A 263 16.99 -2.76 1.92
CA PHE A 263 16.97 -3.05 0.49
C PHE A 263 15.53 -3.22 0.05
N ARG A 264 15.14 -2.49 -1.00
CA ARG A 264 13.75 -2.33 -1.43
C ARG A 264 13.59 -2.71 -2.89
N TRP A 265 12.48 -3.35 -3.20
CA TRP A 265 12.04 -3.55 -4.58
C TRP A 265 10.56 -3.23 -4.73
N TYR A 266 10.14 -3.08 -5.98
CA TYR A 266 8.75 -2.87 -6.39
C TYR A 266 8.24 -4.08 -7.18
N GLY A 267 6.96 -4.41 -7.02
CA GLY A 267 6.35 -5.60 -7.63
C GLY A 267 6.81 -6.91 -6.97
N PHE A 268 6.57 -8.03 -7.66
CA PHE A 268 6.98 -9.35 -7.19
C PHE A 268 8.49 -9.56 -7.34
N ASN A 269 9.11 -10.24 -6.39
CA ASN A 269 10.50 -10.67 -6.48
C ASN A 269 10.53 -12.18 -6.76
N ASP A 270 10.62 -12.51 -8.05
CA ASP A 270 10.65 -13.88 -8.55
C ASP A 270 12.08 -14.33 -8.88
N ALA A 271 13.08 -13.79 -8.16
CA ALA A 271 14.50 -14.08 -8.35
C ALA A 271 15.09 -13.70 -9.74
N GLN A 272 14.44 -12.79 -10.47
CA GLN A 272 14.94 -12.32 -11.77
C GLN A 272 16.30 -11.59 -11.61
N PRO A 273 17.35 -11.96 -12.37
CA PRO A 273 18.70 -11.43 -12.18
C PRO A 273 18.83 -9.91 -12.31
N ASP A 274 18.15 -9.33 -13.29
CA ASP A 274 18.26 -7.91 -13.66
C ASP A 274 17.29 -7.01 -12.90
N LYS A 275 16.47 -7.57 -12.00
CA LYS A 275 15.53 -6.77 -11.22
C LYS A 275 16.29 -5.77 -10.36
N GLU A 276 15.94 -4.49 -10.48
CA GLU A 276 16.57 -3.44 -9.68
C GLU A 276 16.16 -3.53 -8.21
N ILE A 277 17.17 -3.68 -7.35
CA ILE A 277 17.03 -3.59 -5.90
C ILE A 277 17.60 -2.25 -5.44
N PHE A 278 16.75 -1.44 -4.82
CA PHE A 278 17.14 -0.14 -4.26
C PHE A 278 17.74 -0.33 -2.87
N VAL A 279 19.04 -0.10 -2.75
CA VAL A 279 19.73 0.01 -1.47
C VAL A 279 19.44 1.39 -0.92
N GLU A 280 18.68 1.47 0.19
CA GLU A 280 18.30 2.73 0.82
C GLU A 280 18.92 2.86 2.21
N ARG A 281 19.44 4.04 2.52
CA ARG A 281 19.86 4.43 3.87
C ARG A 281 19.04 5.62 4.36
N LYS A 282 18.65 5.58 5.63
CA LYS A 282 18.08 6.72 6.33
C LYS A 282 18.96 7.10 7.51
N THR A 283 19.34 8.36 7.61
CA THR A 283 20.12 8.90 8.73
C THR A 283 19.26 9.86 9.53
N HIS A 284 19.25 9.67 10.85
CA HIS A 284 18.57 10.61 11.75
C HIS A 284 19.52 11.75 12.10
N HIS A 285 19.02 12.97 11.98
CA HIS A 285 19.61 14.17 12.54
C HIS A 285 18.62 14.82 13.50
N GLU A 286 19.13 15.23 14.66
CA GLU A 286 18.42 15.90 15.72
C GLU A 286 18.21 17.39 15.40
N GLY A 287 17.14 17.98 15.96
CA GLY A 287 16.78 19.35 15.61
C GLY A 287 17.85 20.40 15.96
N TRP A 288 18.71 20.12 16.92
CA TRP A 288 19.77 21.04 17.36
C TRP A 288 20.97 21.09 16.41
N THR A 289 21.15 20.09 15.53
CA THR A 289 22.26 20.12 14.54
C THR A 289 21.97 21.07 13.39
N GLY A 290 20.70 21.44 13.18
CA GLY A 290 20.26 22.19 12.00
C GLY A 290 20.18 21.34 10.72
N GLU A 291 20.55 20.06 10.78
CA GLU A 291 20.51 19.14 9.64
C GLU A 291 19.17 18.41 9.58
N SER A 292 18.60 18.29 8.38
CA SER A 292 17.40 17.48 8.17
C SER A 292 17.75 16.01 8.05
N SER A 293 16.97 15.12 8.67
CA SER A 293 17.15 13.66 8.51
C SER A 293 17.13 13.26 7.02
N THR A 294 18.18 12.60 6.55
CA THR A 294 18.38 12.30 5.13
C THR A 294 17.80 10.94 4.73
N LYS A 295 17.44 10.81 3.45
CA LYS A 295 17.09 9.53 2.82
C LYS A 295 17.77 9.45 1.45
N GLU A 296 18.67 8.50 1.31
CA GLU A 296 19.46 8.33 0.09
C GLU A 296 19.31 6.90 -0.43
N ARG A 297 19.53 6.71 -1.73
CA ARG A 297 19.43 5.39 -2.36
C ARG A 297 20.25 5.27 -3.63
N PHE A 298 20.64 4.05 -3.96
CA PHE A 298 21.16 3.64 -5.26
C PHE A 298 20.55 2.30 -5.67
N ALA A 299 20.66 1.93 -6.95
CA ALA A 299 20.13 0.67 -7.48
C ALA A 299 21.26 -0.32 -7.73
N VAL A 300 21.01 -1.59 -7.38
CA VAL A 300 21.90 -2.74 -7.62
C VAL A 300 21.08 -3.84 -8.31
N PRO A 301 21.59 -4.47 -9.38
CA PRO A 301 20.94 -5.64 -9.98
C PRO A 301 20.83 -6.78 -8.97
N GLN A 302 19.67 -7.44 -8.91
CA GLN A 302 19.37 -8.47 -7.91
C GLN A 302 20.45 -9.56 -7.80
N GLN A 303 21.00 -10.02 -8.92
CA GLN A 303 22.06 -11.03 -8.95
C GLN A 303 23.35 -10.60 -8.22
N ARG A 304 23.63 -9.30 -8.13
CA ARG A 304 24.82 -8.75 -7.47
C ARG A 304 24.61 -8.41 -5.99
N VAL A 305 23.36 -8.40 -5.52
CA VAL A 305 23.02 -7.91 -4.16
C VAL A 305 23.70 -8.74 -3.06
N LEU A 306 23.70 -10.07 -3.19
CA LEU A 306 24.32 -10.95 -2.20
C LEU A 306 25.84 -10.72 -2.12
N ALA A 307 26.51 -10.66 -3.27
CA ALA A 307 27.95 -10.43 -3.35
C ALA A 307 28.33 -9.04 -2.81
N PHE A 308 27.53 -8.01 -3.12
CA PHE A 308 27.71 -6.66 -2.56
C PHE A 308 27.60 -6.65 -1.03
N MET A 309 26.59 -7.33 -0.46
CA MET A 309 26.41 -7.43 0.99
C MET A 309 27.57 -8.12 1.71
N ARG A 310 28.18 -9.12 1.06
CA ARG A 310 29.31 -9.87 1.61
C ARG A 310 30.65 -9.17 1.45
N GLY A 311 30.71 -8.07 0.70
CA GLY A 311 31.96 -7.42 0.35
C GLY A 311 32.75 -8.14 -0.76
N GLU A 312 32.16 -9.15 -1.42
CA GLU A 312 32.78 -9.87 -2.54
C GLU A 312 32.86 -9.02 -3.81
N VAL A 313 31.89 -8.11 -3.97
CA VAL A 313 31.85 -7.11 -5.05
C VAL A 313 31.74 -5.72 -4.41
N THR A 314 32.61 -4.79 -4.80
CA THR A 314 32.59 -3.43 -4.29
C THR A 314 31.63 -2.55 -5.09
N ILE A 315 31.24 -1.40 -4.53
CA ILE A 315 30.45 -0.43 -5.31
C ILE A 315 31.24 0.11 -6.52
N ASP A 316 32.56 0.19 -6.41
CA ASP A 316 33.45 0.60 -7.50
C ASP A 316 33.35 -0.36 -8.68
N ASP A 317 33.32 -1.68 -8.43
CA ASP A 317 33.13 -2.70 -9.47
C ASP A 317 31.75 -2.56 -10.15
N LEU A 318 30.68 -2.39 -9.36
CA LEU A 318 29.31 -2.22 -9.88
C LEU A 318 29.16 -0.99 -10.75
N VAL A 319 29.75 0.13 -10.31
CA VAL A 319 29.75 1.38 -11.07
C VAL A 319 30.62 1.24 -12.32
N GLN A 320 31.73 0.51 -12.26
CA GLN A 320 32.57 0.25 -13.44
C GLN A 320 31.83 -0.56 -14.51
N GLU A 321 31.12 -1.61 -14.12
CA GLU A 321 30.26 -2.40 -15.03
C GLU A 321 29.19 -1.50 -15.66
N LYS A 322 28.44 -0.77 -14.85
CA LYS A 322 27.36 0.12 -15.31
C LYS A 322 27.86 1.29 -16.17
N ALA A 323 29.02 1.85 -15.86
CA ALA A 323 29.65 2.91 -16.63
C ALA A 323 30.07 2.43 -18.03
N LYS A 324 30.56 1.19 -18.15
CA LYS A 324 30.87 0.56 -19.45
C LYS A 324 29.61 0.32 -20.26
N GLU A 325 28.54 -0.17 -19.65
CA GLU A 325 27.23 -0.36 -20.29
C GLU A 325 26.63 0.96 -20.80
N ASP A 326 26.67 2.01 -19.97
CA ASP A 326 26.16 3.33 -20.33
C ASP A 326 27.07 4.10 -21.31
N GLY A 327 28.31 3.65 -21.53
CA GLY A 327 29.30 4.37 -22.34
C GLY A 327 29.78 5.70 -21.73
N VAL A 328 29.67 5.87 -20.41
CA VAL A 328 30.01 7.11 -19.69
C VAL A 328 31.18 6.88 -18.72
N PRO A 329 32.14 7.81 -18.56
CA PRO A 329 33.21 7.66 -17.58
C PRO A 329 32.69 7.53 -16.15
N MET A 330 33.36 6.69 -15.34
CA MET A 330 33.07 6.56 -13.90
C MET A 330 33.20 7.88 -13.13
N SER A 331 34.09 8.77 -13.57
CA SER A 331 34.32 10.09 -12.95
C SER A 331 33.18 11.10 -13.19
N SER A 332 32.15 10.71 -13.95
CA SER A 332 30.98 11.57 -14.15
C SER A 332 30.29 11.85 -12.81
N GLY A 333 29.85 13.11 -12.62
CA GLY A 333 29.12 13.53 -11.42
C GLY A 333 27.85 12.69 -11.14
N LYS A 334 27.34 11.99 -12.16
CA LYS A 334 26.23 11.02 -12.07
C LYS A 334 26.50 9.92 -11.05
N TYR A 335 27.72 9.38 -10.99
CA TYR A 335 28.06 8.22 -10.16
C TYR A 335 28.71 8.57 -8.82
N ASN A 336 29.20 9.80 -8.63
CA ASN A 336 29.88 10.20 -7.39
C ASN A 336 29.00 9.96 -6.14
N ARG A 337 27.71 10.31 -6.20
CA ARG A 337 26.77 10.07 -5.08
C ARG A 337 26.55 8.58 -4.83
N MET A 338 26.51 7.76 -5.89
CA MET A 338 26.34 6.32 -5.79
C MET A 338 27.59 5.66 -5.18
N LEU A 339 28.79 6.06 -5.60
CA LEU A 339 30.06 5.57 -5.07
C LEU A 339 30.20 5.92 -3.58
N GLN A 340 29.96 7.18 -3.21
CA GLN A 340 30.04 7.62 -1.83
C GLN A 340 29.07 6.82 -0.94
N LEU A 341 27.78 6.82 -1.28
CA LEU A 341 26.77 6.12 -0.49
C LEU A 341 26.99 4.61 -0.44
N GLY A 342 27.42 3.99 -1.54
CA GLY A 342 27.67 2.55 -1.58
C GLY A 342 28.85 2.13 -0.70
N ARG A 343 29.94 2.91 -0.68
CA ARG A 343 31.09 2.66 0.21
C ARG A 343 30.68 2.82 1.67
N GLU A 344 29.92 3.85 2.00
CA GLU A 344 29.43 4.09 3.36
C GLU A 344 28.50 2.95 3.82
N VAL A 345 27.53 2.54 2.99
CA VAL A 345 26.62 1.44 3.31
C VAL A 345 27.37 0.11 3.49
N GLN A 346 28.30 -0.23 2.60
CA GLN A 346 29.10 -1.45 2.71
C GLN A 346 29.98 -1.43 3.96
N THR A 347 30.54 -0.27 4.31
CA THR A 347 31.28 -0.07 5.56
C THR A 347 30.40 -0.31 6.78
N SER A 348 29.20 0.28 6.83
CA SER A 348 28.25 0.08 7.93
C SER A 348 27.83 -1.40 8.06
N ILE A 349 27.57 -2.09 6.93
CA ILE A 349 27.24 -3.52 6.94
C ILE A 349 28.37 -4.35 7.57
N THR A 350 29.61 -4.13 7.15
CA THR A 350 30.76 -4.89 7.64
C THR A 350 31.11 -4.56 9.09
N GLN A 351 31.20 -3.28 9.45
CA GLN A 351 31.63 -2.83 10.78
C GLN A 351 30.62 -3.18 11.87
N LEU A 352 29.32 -3.03 11.58
CA LEU A 352 28.25 -3.34 12.53
C LEU A 352 27.75 -4.79 12.42
N GLN A 353 28.35 -5.58 11.51
CA GLN A 353 27.96 -6.97 11.21
C GLN A 353 26.45 -7.09 10.91
N LEU A 354 25.95 -6.21 10.05
CA LEU A 354 24.53 -6.16 9.72
C LEU A 354 24.13 -7.31 8.81
N GLN A 355 22.95 -7.86 9.08
CA GLN A 355 22.32 -8.90 8.28
C GLN A 355 20.83 -8.61 8.08
N PRO A 356 20.17 -9.24 7.10
CA PRO A 356 18.72 -9.19 6.97
C PRO A 356 18.03 -9.69 8.24
N VAL A 357 17.19 -8.86 8.86
CA VAL A 357 16.46 -9.23 10.10
C VAL A 357 14.94 -9.21 9.94
N LEU A 358 14.44 -8.30 9.10
CA LEU A 358 13.01 -8.03 8.97
C LEU A 358 12.65 -7.62 7.55
N ARG A 359 11.63 -8.24 6.97
CA ARG A 359 10.97 -7.76 5.77
C ARG A 359 9.66 -7.06 6.12
N THR A 360 9.38 -5.93 5.49
CA THR A 360 8.04 -5.35 5.44
C THR A 360 7.51 -5.44 4.02
N SER A 361 6.28 -5.91 3.84
CA SER A 361 5.58 -5.98 2.55
C SER A 361 4.19 -5.36 2.68
N TYR A 362 3.79 -4.55 1.70
CA TYR A 362 2.50 -3.86 1.68
C TYR A 362 2.17 -3.38 0.26
N TYR A 363 0.88 -3.12 0.02
CA TYR A 363 0.42 -2.44 -1.19
C TYR A 363 0.36 -0.94 -0.94
N ARG A 364 0.93 -0.14 -1.84
CA ARG A 364 0.97 1.31 -1.73
C ARG A 364 0.16 1.98 -2.81
N SER A 365 -0.75 2.85 -2.38
CA SER A 365 -1.35 3.89 -3.23
C SER A 365 -0.70 5.23 -2.91
N ALA A 366 -0.47 6.05 -3.93
CA ALA A 366 0.09 7.39 -3.80
C ALA A 366 -0.83 8.39 -4.49
N TYR A 367 -1.03 9.54 -3.85
CA TYR A 367 -1.92 10.60 -4.33
C TYR A 367 -1.18 11.93 -4.30
N GLN A 368 -1.12 12.59 -5.45
CA GLN A 368 -0.43 13.87 -5.59
C GLN A 368 -0.88 14.59 -6.87
N LEU A 369 -1.05 15.90 -6.80
CA LEU A 369 -1.23 16.73 -7.99
C LEU A 369 0.08 16.83 -8.78
N SER A 370 0.01 16.86 -10.11
CA SER A 370 1.18 17.08 -10.97
C SER A 370 1.79 18.47 -10.76
N ALA A 371 0.93 19.49 -10.63
CA ALA A 371 1.31 20.89 -10.52
C ALA A 371 1.69 21.35 -9.10
N SER A 372 1.42 20.55 -8.06
CA SER A 372 1.64 20.97 -6.67
C SER A 372 2.32 19.91 -5.79
N ASN A 373 3.20 20.38 -4.92
CA ASN A 373 3.90 19.58 -3.92
C ASN A 373 3.43 19.88 -2.49
N GLU A 374 2.40 20.72 -2.32
CA GLU A 374 1.88 21.18 -1.03
C GLU A 374 1.38 20.03 -0.16
N VAL A 375 0.60 19.13 -0.77
CA VAL A 375 0.04 17.94 -0.12
C VAL A 375 0.38 16.70 -0.94
N ARG A 376 0.98 15.72 -0.28
CA ARG A 376 1.15 14.37 -0.82
C ARG A 376 0.65 13.36 0.20
N ILE A 377 -0.21 12.46 -0.26
CA ILE A 377 -0.73 11.38 0.57
C ILE A 377 -0.21 10.05 0.02
N SER A 378 0.15 9.14 0.91
CA SER A 378 0.33 7.73 0.56
C SER A 378 -0.39 6.84 1.55
N LEU A 379 -0.95 5.75 1.06
CA LEU A 379 -1.73 4.79 1.82
C LEU A 379 -1.10 3.40 1.66
N ASP A 380 -0.69 2.79 2.76
CA ASP A 380 -0.11 1.46 2.78
C ASP A 380 -1.12 0.45 3.35
N GLU A 381 -1.54 -0.51 2.53
CA GLU A 381 -2.53 -1.55 2.82
C GLU A 381 -1.88 -2.93 2.94
N ASN A 382 -2.54 -3.84 3.67
CA ASN A 382 -2.11 -5.22 3.88
C ASN A 382 -0.66 -5.34 4.39
N LEU A 383 -0.27 -4.43 5.27
CA LEU A 383 1.08 -4.38 5.81
C LEU A 383 1.38 -5.66 6.59
N CYS A 384 2.42 -6.36 6.17
CA CYS A 384 2.94 -7.55 6.79
C CYS A 384 4.43 -7.38 7.11
N MET A 385 4.83 -7.96 8.22
CA MET A 385 6.21 -8.06 8.70
C MET A 385 6.61 -9.52 8.68
N VAL A 386 7.77 -9.85 8.12
CA VAL A 386 8.25 -11.23 7.99
C VAL A 386 9.67 -11.33 8.56
N ASN A 387 9.93 -12.41 9.30
CA ASN A 387 11.25 -12.69 9.84
C ASN A 387 12.24 -13.05 8.71
N GLU A 388 13.33 -12.30 8.61
CA GLU A 388 14.44 -12.57 7.69
C GLU A 388 15.70 -13.08 8.40
N LEU A 389 15.74 -12.97 9.72
CA LEU A 389 16.86 -13.43 10.52
C LEU A 389 16.93 -14.94 10.47
N LEU A 390 18.08 -15.46 10.05
CA LEU A 390 18.35 -16.88 10.05
C LEU A 390 18.78 -17.33 11.45
N PRO A 391 18.36 -18.52 11.91
CA PRO A 391 18.95 -19.16 13.06
C PRO A 391 20.46 -19.33 12.90
N GLU A 392 21.17 -19.34 14.02
CA GLU A 392 22.62 -19.51 14.02
C GLU A 392 23.05 -20.80 13.30
N GLY A 393 24.06 -20.69 12.43
CA GLY A 393 24.56 -21.81 11.62
C GLY A 393 23.76 -22.13 10.36
N GLN A 394 22.61 -21.48 10.13
CA GLN A 394 21.86 -21.63 8.88
C GLN A 394 22.33 -20.62 7.82
N THR A 395 22.47 -21.10 6.59
CA THR A 395 22.72 -20.27 5.41
C THR A 395 21.53 -20.32 4.46
N ARG A 396 21.45 -19.34 3.58
CA ARG A 396 20.47 -19.29 2.49
C ARG A 396 21.19 -18.90 1.21
N ASP A 397 20.75 -19.47 0.09
CA ASP A 397 21.33 -19.23 -1.24
C ASP A 397 21.17 -17.78 -1.72
N GLY A 398 20.12 -17.10 -1.26
CA GLY A 398 19.82 -15.71 -1.60
C GLY A 398 19.95 -14.72 -0.45
N TRP A 399 20.01 -13.43 -0.81
CA TRP A 399 20.13 -12.33 0.14
C TRP A 399 18.87 -12.10 0.99
N CYS A 400 17.69 -12.57 0.55
CA CYS A 400 16.42 -12.49 1.29
C CYS A 400 15.50 -13.69 0.94
N ARG A 401 14.43 -13.90 1.71
CA ARG A 401 13.45 -14.98 1.43
C ARG A 401 12.78 -14.79 0.07
N LEU A 402 12.47 -15.85 -0.65
CA LEU A 402 11.65 -15.74 -1.85
C LEU A 402 10.17 -15.84 -1.52
N ARG A 403 9.32 -15.45 -2.46
CA ARG A 403 7.85 -15.54 -2.28
C ARG A 403 7.37 -16.99 -2.10
N THR A 404 8.10 -17.93 -2.68
CA THR A 404 7.83 -19.37 -2.63
C THR A 404 8.13 -19.99 -1.28
N ASP A 405 8.86 -19.29 -0.40
CA ASP A 405 9.24 -19.80 0.90
C ASP A 405 8.00 -19.92 1.79
N VAL A 406 7.80 -21.10 2.37
CA VAL A 406 6.70 -21.36 3.31
C VAL A 406 7.07 -20.75 4.65
N LEU A 407 6.15 -19.96 5.21
CA LEU A 407 6.35 -19.26 6.48
C LEU A 407 5.53 -19.90 7.58
N CYS A 408 6.15 -20.15 8.73
CA CYS A 408 5.44 -20.52 9.95
C CYS A 408 4.67 -19.31 10.51
N LYS A 409 3.70 -19.57 11.39
CA LYS A 409 2.84 -18.50 11.95
C LYS A 409 3.65 -17.49 12.76
N GLU A 410 4.70 -17.95 13.42
CA GLU A 410 5.59 -17.18 14.28
C GLU A 410 6.56 -16.30 13.47
N GLU A 411 6.71 -16.57 12.17
CA GLU A 411 7.62 -15.82 11.30
C GLU A 411 6.93 -14.63 10.61
N VAL A 412 5.62 -14.43 10.82
CA VAL A 412 4.83 -13.40 10.14
C VAL A 412 3.92 -12.66 11.09
N VAL A 413 4.00 -11.33 11.07
CA VAL A 413 3.07 -10.44 11.75
C VAL A 413 2.25 -9.67 10.71
N LYS A 414 0.93 -9.83 10.75
CA LYS A 414 -0.01 -9.06 9.91
C LYS A 414 -0.46 -7.83 10.66
N PHE A 415 -0.22 -6.64 10.11
CA PHE A 415 -0.63 -5.39 10.75
C PHE A 415 -2.13 -5.12 10.52
N PRO A 416 -2.93 -4.82 11.56
CA PRO A 416 -4.39 -4.82 11.48
C PRO A 416 -4.99 -3.51 10.95
N TYR A 417 -4.16 -2.51 10.65
CA TYR A 417 -4.58 -1.22 10.11
C TYR A 417 -3.92 -0.98 8.75
N ALA A 418 -4.52 -0.10 7.95
CA ALA A 418 -3.79 0.60 6.89
C ALA A 418 -3.00 1.77 7.49
N VAL A 419 -1.89 2.14 6.86
CA VAL A 419 -1.05 3.26 7.30
C VAL A 419 -1.18 4.41 6.31
N LEU A 420 -1.82 5.49 6.73
CA LEU A 420 -1.93 6.73 5.99
C LEU A 420 -0.74 7.63 6.34
N GLU A 421 -0.01 8.11 5.35
CA GLU A 421 1.10 9.05 5.51
C GLU A 421 0.76 10.33 4.76
N VAL A 422 0.58 11.43 5.51
CA VAL A 422 0.27 12.76 4.98
C VAL A 422 1.54 13.60 5.05
N LYS A 423 1.94 14.18 3.92
CA LYS A 423 3.10 15.07 3.81
C LYS A 423 2.65 16.44 3.39
N LEU A 424 3.01 17.43 4.21
CA LEU A 424 2.63 18.83 4.03
C LEU A 424 3.89 19.68 3.89
N GLN A 425 3.89 20.61 2.94
CA GLN A 425 4.90 21.69 2.87
C GLN A 425 4.45 22.95 3.61
N ALA A 426 3.14 23.16 3.74
CA ALA A 426 2.53 24.32 4.37
C ALA A 426 1.58 23.93 5.52
N SER A 427 0.76 24.87 5.98
CA SER A 427 -0.31 24.63 6.94
C SER A 427 -1.27 23.54 6.46
N GLU A 428 -1.77 22.74 7.39
CA GLU A 428 -2.72 21.66 7.11
C GLU A 428 -4.04 22.20 6.53
N PRO A 429 -4.44 21.80 5.30
CA PRO A 429 -5.71 22.23 4.72
C PRO A 429 -6.93 21.67 5.45
N GLU A 430 -8.04 22.41 5.45
CA GLU A 430 -9.30 21.99 6.09
C GLU A 430 -9.82 20.64 5.58
N TRP A 431 -9.71 20.36 4.27
CA TRP A 431 -10.14 19.08 3.71
C TRP A 431 -9.32 17.89 4.24
N VAL A 432 -8.05 18.10 4.60
CA VAL A 432 -7.22 17.07 5.23
C VAL A 432 -7.72 16.81 6.65
N LYS A 433 -8.06 17.85 7.42
CA LYS A 433 -8.66 17.70 8.75
C LYS A 433 -9.99 16.96 8.69
N HIS A 434 -10.83 17.30 7.71
CA HIS A 434 -12.10 16.60 7.46
C HIS A 434 -11.86 15.13 7.11
N LEU A 435 -10.93 14.82 6.19
CA LEU A 435 -10.52 13.45 5.86
C LEU A 435 -10.11 12.66 7.10
N LEU A 436 -9.23 13.22 7.93
CA LEU A 436 -8.73 12.55 9.13
C LEU A 436 -9.86 12.28 10.14
N THR A 437 -10.77 13.24 10.30
CA THR A 437 -11.92 13.12 11.21
C THR A 437 -12.93 12.09 10.70
N ALA A 438 -13.35 12.20 9.44
CA ALA A 438 -14.35 11.32 8.82
C ALA A 438 -13.87 9.86 8.72
N SER A 439 -12.57 9.64 8.53
CA SER A 439 -11.96 8.31 8.50
C SER A 439 -11.60 7.75 9.88
N ALA A 440 -11.86 8.50 10.96
CA ALA A 440 -11.46 8.17 12.32
C ALA A 440 -9.96 7.81 12.42
N ALA A 441 -9.12 8.60 11.75
CA ALA A 441 -7.69 8.37 11.62
C ALA A 441 -6.97 8.48 12.97
N ILE A 442 -6.28 7.42 13.37
CA ILE A 442 -5.57 7.38 14.65
C ILE A 442 -4.17 7.97 14.43
N ASP A 443 -3.87 9.12 15.03
CA ASP A 443 -2.53 9.68 15.00
C ASP A 443 -1.57 8.80 15.82
N VAL A 444 -0.49 8.35 15.19
CA VAL A 444 0.56 7.59 15.85
C VAL A 444 1.90 8.26 15.63
N TYR A 445 2.32 8.96 16.69
CA TYR A 445 3.53 9.76 16.68
C TYR A 445 4.74 8.93 16.25
N LYS A 446 5.36 9.34 15.15
CA LYS A 446 6.62 8.75 14.64
C LYS A 446 6.55 7.22 14.43
N PHE A 447 5.39 6.69 14.07
CA PHE A 447 5.22 5.28 13.73
C PHE A 447 6.30 4.77 12.75
N SER A 448 6.87 3.60 13.05
CA SER A 448 7.89 2.94 12.23
C SER A 448 7.52 1.47 12.01
N LYS A 449 7.38 1.09 10.73
CA LYS A 449 7.15 -0.30 10.31
C LYS A 449 8.28 -1.23 10.78
N TYR A 450 9.51 -0.72 10.77
CA TYR A 450 10.68 -1.46 11.24
C TYR A 450 10.65 -1.68 12.75
N GLN A 451 10.41 -0.62 13.54
CA GLN A 451 10.34 -0.76 15.00
C GLN A 451 9.18 -1.68 15.43
N HIS A 452 8.03 -1.61 14.74
CA HIS A 452 6.92 -2.52 14.97
C HIS A 452 7.33 -3.97 14.63
N GLY A 453 7.90 -4.22 13.46
CA GLY A 453 8.30 -5.58 13.06
C GLY A 453 9.32 -6.22 14.00
N ILE A 454 10.38 -5.50 14.36
CA ILE A 454 11.39 -6.01 15.31
C ILE A 454 10.77 -6.25 16.69
N ALA A 455 9.94 -5.34 17.20
CA ALA A 455 9.34 -5.49 18.54
C ALA A 455 8.42 -6.72 18.66
N PHE A 456 7.73 -7.12 17.58
CA PHE A 456 6.79 -8.24 17.60
C PHE A 456 7.40 -9.58 17.15
N LEU A 457 8.36 -9.59 16.23
CA LEU A 457 9.03 -10.82 15.76
C LEU A 457 10.29 -11.15 16.56
N HIS A 458 11.00 -10.13 17.05
CA HIS A 458 12.32 -10.24 17.68
C HIS A 458 12.34 -9.60 19.07
N ARG A 459 11.25 -9.77 19.84
CA ARG A 459 11.04 -9.13 21.15
C ARG A 459 12.21 -9.34 22.12
N ASN A 460 12.84 -10.50 22.07
CA ASN A 460 13.94 -10.86 22.97
C ASN A 460 15.26 -10.14 22.65
N LEU A 461 15.40 -9.58 21.44
CA LEU A 461 16.61 -8.87 21.03
C LEU A 461 16.59 -7.39 21.42
N VAL A 462 15.43 -6.82 21.76
CA VAL A 462 15.28 -5.37 21.92
C VAL A 462 15.22 -4.92 23.39
N PRO A 463 15.93 -3.83 23.74
CA PRO A 463 15.95 -3.32 25.11
C PRO A 463 14.65 -2.58 25.48
N GLU A 464 14.09 -1.83 24.51
CA GLU A 464 12.89 -1.01 24.67
C GLU A 464 11.84 -1.37 23.62
N LEU A 465 10.57 -1.14 23.96
CA LEU A 465 9.45 -1.35 23.06
C LEU A 465 8.85 -0.01 22.62
N PRO A 466 8.27 0.08 21.41
CA PRO A 466 7.64 1.32 20.96
C PRO A 466 6.44 1.69 21.85
N HIS A 467 6.18 2.98 22.06
CA HIS A 467 5.10 3.43 22.96
C HIS A 467 3.70 2.92 22.59
N TRP A 468 3.44 2.61 21.32
CA TRP A 468 2.17 2.02 20.89
C TRP A 468 2.04 0.52 21.19
N PHE A 469 3.08 -0.14 21.71
CA PHE A 469 3.09 -1.58 21.94
C PHE A 469 2.05 -2.01 22.98
N GLU A 470 1.95 -1.28 24.10
CA GLU A 470 1.00 -1.59 25.19
C GLU A 470 -0.46 -1.59 24.71
N ASP A 471 -0.80 -0.74 23.74
CA ASP A 471 -2.13 -0.68 23.14
C ASP A 471 -2.48 -1.93 22.30
N PHE A 472 -1.46 -2.64 21.79
CA PHE A 472 -1.67 -3.93 21.11
C PHE A 472 -1.77 -5.10 22.09
N GLU A 473 -1.00 -5.04 23.18
CA GLU A 473 -1.03 -6.06 24.24
C GLU A 473 -2.37 -6.04 24.97
N SER A 474 -2.82 -4.86 25.42
CA SER A 474 -4.08 -4.67 26.16
C SER A 474 -5.34 -5.01 25.37
N LYS A 475 -5.34 -4.82 24.04
CA LYS A 475 -6.50 -5.11 23.18
C LYS A 475 -6.52 -6.55 22.68
N GLY A 476 -5.63 -7.42 23.16
CA GLY A 476 -5.59 -8.83 22.77
C GLY A 476 -5.19 -9.07 21.31
N TYR A 477 -4.67 -8.05 20.61
CA TYR A 477 -4.23 -8.19 19.23
C TYR A 477 -3.10 -9.20 19.10
N VAL A 478 -2.26 -9.30 20.14
CA VAL A 478 -1.20 -10.31 20.25
C VAL A 478 -1.73 -11.73 20.05
N ALA A 479 -2.82 -12.11 20.73
CA ALA A 479 -3.45 -13.41 20.54
C ALA A 479 -4.07 -13.56 19.13
N GLY A 480 -4.57 -12.46 18.56
CA GLY A 480 -5.08 -12.38 17.20
C GLY A 480 -4.02 -12.51 16.08
N PHE A 481 -2.74 -12.31 16.39
CA PHE A 481 -1.62 -12.51 15.45
C PHE A 481 -1.04 -13.93 15.50
N GLY A 482 -1.55 -14.81 16.37
CA GLY A 482 -0.98 -16.15 16.56
C GLY A 482 0.40 -16.12 17.21
N ILE A 483 0.79 -15.01 17.84
CA ILE A 483 2.03 -14.90 18.60
C ILE A 483 1.71 -15.24 20.05
N THR A 484 2.23 -16.37 20.53
CA THR A 484 2.29 -16.64 21.97
C THR A 484 3.44 -15.82 22.54
N LEU A 485 3.16 -14.72 23.24
CA LEU A 485 4.19 -14.02 23.98
C LEU A 485 4.70 -14.93 25.10
N GLY A 486 5.94 -15.40 24.97
CA GLY A 486 6.64 -16.04 26.08
C GLY A 486 6.84 -15.05 27.23
N PRO A 487 7.00 -15.54 28.48
CA PRO A 487 7.40 -14.69 29.59
C PRO A 487 8.73 -14.00 29.26
N ARG A 488 8.80 -12.70 29.55
CA ARG A 488 10.05 -11.94 29.44
C ARG A 488 11.04 -12.51 30.46
N ASP A 489 12.25 -12.89 30.04
CA ASP A 489 13.28 -13.34 30.99
C ASP A 489 13.49 -12.27 32.07
N ALA A 490 13.51 -12.69 33.34
CA ALA A 490 13.60 -11.81 34.50
C ALA A 490 14.91 -11.00 34.58
N SER A 491 15.88 -11.29 33.71
CA SER A 491 17.14 -10.55 33.54
C SER A 491 17.04 -9.35 32.59
N SER A 492 15.90 -9.16 31.92
CA SER A 492 15.71 -8.05 30.98
C SER A 492 15.29 -6.76 31.69
N PRO A 493 15.84 -5.59 31.30
CA PRO A 493 15.54 -4.32 31.96
C PRO A 493 14.05 -3.97 31.85
N SER A 494 13.47 -3.57 32.99
CA SER A 494 12.10 -3.06 33.07
C SER A 494 11.91 -1.90 32.09
N PRO A 495 10.84 -1.86 31.30
CA PRO A 495 10.62 -0.78 30.36
C PRO A 495 10.41 0.51 31.16
N VAL A 496 11.15 1.57 30.82
CA VAL A 496 10.90 2.90 31.36
C VAL A 496 9.54 3.35 30.82
N SER A 497 8.56 3.49 31.71
CA SER A 497 7.24 4.02 31.38
C SER A 497 7.39 5.44 30.82
N ARG A 498 7.39 5.58 29.49
CA ARG A 498 7.10 6.86 28.85
C ARG A 498 5.60 6.89 28.63
N THR A 499 4.92 7.78 29.35
CA THR A 499 3.50 8.10 29.18
C THR A 499 3.26 8.74 27.81
N GLY A 500 3.29 7.94 26.76
CA GLY A 500 2.89 8.29 25.41
C GLY A 500 1.75 7.39 25.00
N ARG A 501 0.61 7.49 25.70
CA ARG A 501 -0.64 6.86 25.22
C ARG A 501 -0.88 7.36 23.79
N ILE A 502 -1.35 6.49 22.90
CA ILE A 502 -1.92 6.94 21.63
C ILE A 502 -2.93 8.04 21.99
N ASN A 503 -2.67 9.27 21.53
CA ASN A 503 -3.65 10.33 21.64
C ASN A 503 -4.86 9.84 20.84
N ARG A 504 -5.91 9.37 21.55
CA ARG A 504 -7.25 9.33 20.99
C ARG A 504 -7.47 10.72 20.42
N ILE A 505 -7.85 10.76 19.15
CA ILE A 505 -8.27 11.96 18.42
C ILE A 505 -8.94 12.93 19.39
N LEU A 506 -8.49 14.19 19.31
CA LEU A 506 -9.14 15.37 19.85
C LEU A 506 -10.65 15.16 19.95
N ARG A 507 -11.14 14.91 21.17
CA ARG A 507 -12.49 15.35 21.52
C ARG A 507 -12.35 16.86 21.62
N THR A 508 -12.59 17.56 20.52
CA THR A 508 -13.07 18.94 20.66
C THR A 508 -14.52 18.82 21.12
N ASP A 509 -14.79 19.48 22.24
CA ASP A 509 -16.12 19.66 22.83
C ASP A 509 -17.19 20.09 21.81
#